data_AF-A0A537XF09-F1
#
_entry.id   AF-A0A537XF09-F1
#
_cell.length_a   1.000
_cell.length_b   1.000
_cell.length_c   1.000
_cell.angle_alpha   90.00
_cell.angle_beta   90.00
_cell.angle_gamma   90.00
#
_symmetry.space_group_name_H-M   'P 1'
#
loop_
_entity.id
_entity.type
_entity.pdbx_description
1 polymer ?
#
loop_
_entity_poly.entity_id
_entity_poly.type
_entity_poly.pdbx_seq_one_letter_code
_entity_poly.pdbx_strand_id
1 'polypeptide(L)' 'MTVSAGPGEQEASERLVTLVHDLRTPLAIVLGFAELLEKRGEELTPTQRQEYIERLAAAAAEIRDLLDAERAGRVSGRAG' A
#
# COMPACT_ATOMS: atom_id res chain seq x y z
N MET A 1 -14.64 12.21 -30.08
CA MET A 1 -14.66 10.74 -30.08
C MET A 1 -14.43 10.28 -28.65
N THR A 2 -15.49 10.19 -27.85
CA THR A 2 -15.41 9.62 -26.50
C THR A 2 -15.37 8.10 -26.68
N VAL A 3 -14.18 7.51 -26.51
CA VAL A 3 -14.08 6.07 -26.32
C VAL A 3 -14.84 5.77 -25.02
N SER A 4 -16.06 5.28 -25.17
CA SER A 4 -16.80 4.69 -24.06
C SER A 4 -16.07 3.39 -23.72
N ALA A 5 -15.17 3.48 -22.75
CA ALA A 5 -14.52 2.32 -22.16
C ALA A 5 -15.61 1.32 -21.78
N GLY A 6 -15.45 0.05 -22.16
CA GLY A 6 -16.46 -0.97 -21.83
C GLY A 6 -16.69 -1.06 -20.31
N PRO A 7 -17.84 -1.57 -19.85
CA PRO A 7 -18.16 -1.64 -18.41
C PRO A 7 -17.03 -2.27 -17.57
N GLY A 8 -16.33 -3.29 -18.08
CA GLY A 8 -15.18 -3.90 -17.39
C GLY A 8 -13.91 -3.05 -17.30
N GLU A 9 -13.70 -2.10 -18.22
CA GLU A 9 -12.56 -1.16 -18.16
C GLU A 9 -12.79 -0.06 -17.12
N GLN A 10 -14.03 0.39 -16.97
CA GLN A 10 -14.43 1.39 -15.96
C GLN A 10 -14.27 0.82 -14.56
N GLU A 11 -14.79 -0.38 -14.30
CA GLU A 11 -14.63 -1.08 -13.01
C GLU A 11 -13.15 -1.34 -12.68
N ALA A 12 -12.33 -1.71 -13.67
CA ALA A 12 -10.90 -1.90 -13.45
C ALA A 12 -10.18 -0.59 -13.07
N SER A 13 -10.57 0.52 -13.70
CA SER A 13 -10.05 1.85 -13.37
C SER A 13 -10.45 2.27 -11.95
N GLU A 14 -11.71 2.06 -11.55
CA GLU A 14 -12.21 2.39 -10.21
C GLU A 14 -11.52 1.58 -9.11
N ARG A 15 -11.29 0.28 -9.34
CA ARG A 15 -10.49 -0.56 -8.42
C ARG A 15 -9.06 -0.07 -8.29
N LEU A 16 -8.41 0.29 -9.40
CA LEU A 16 -7.05 0.86 -9.37
C LEU A 16 -6.99 2.18 -8.59
N VAL A 17 -7.97 3.06 -8.78
CA VAL A 17 -8.06 4.32 -8.03
C VAL A 17 -8.18 4.06 -6.53
N THR A 18 -9.01 3.08 -6.15
CA THR A 18 -9.21 2.67 -4.75
C THR A 18 -7.93 2.10 -4.16
N LEU A 19 -7.28 1.14 -4.84
CA LEU A 19 -6.00 0.57 -4.41
C LEU A 19 -4.93 1.65 -4.22
N VAL A 20 -4.81 2.60 -5.14
CA VAL A 20 -3.82 3.69 -5.03
C VAL A 20 -4.11 4.58 -3.83
N HIS A 21 -5.40 4.87 -3.56
CA HIS A 21 -5.80 5.62 -2.38
C HIS A 21 -5.39 4.88 -1.10
N ASP A 22 -5.68 3.59 -1.02
CA ASP A 22 -5.45 2.78 0.17
C ASP A 22 -3.96 2.54 0.42
N LEU A 23 -3.16 2.38 -0.65
CA LEU A 23 -1.70 2.27 -0.56
C LEU A 23 -1.01 3.56 -0.08
N ARG A 24 -1.63 4.73 -0.27
CA ARG A 24 -1.01 6.02 0.07
C ARG A 24 -0.66 6.10 1.55
N THR A 25 -1.55 5.61 2.42
CA THR A 25 -1.38 5.68 3.88
C THR A 25 -0.19 4.84 4.36
N PRO A 26 -0.12 3.52 4.12
CA PRO A 26 0.99 2.71 4.60
C PRO A 26 2.31 3.08 3.91
N LEU A 27 2.29 3.57 2.65
CA LEU A 27 3.51 4.09 2.01
C LEU A 27 4.05 5.35 2.70
N ALA A 28 3.17 6.27 3.12
CA ALA A 28 3.59 7.45 3.88
C ALA A 28 4.19 7.06 5.24
N ILE A 29 3.64 6.03 5.89
CA ILE A 29 4.20 5.47 7.14
C ILE A 29 5.59 4.90 6.89
N VAL A 30 5.75 4.04 5.88
CA VAL A 30 7.06 3.45 5.55
C VAL A 30 8.09 4.53 5.27
N LEU A 31 7.77 5.50 4.42
CA LEU A 31 8.71 6.57 4.09
C LEU A 31 9.05 7.42 5.32
N GLY A 32 8.05 7.82 6.12
CA GLY A 32 8.27 8.64 7.31
C GLY A 32 9.15 7.97 8.35
N PHE A 33 8.91 6.69 8.67
CA PHE A 33 9.74 5.98 9.65
C PHE A 33 11.13 5.63 9.09
N ALA A 34 11.26 5.35 7.80
CA ALA A 34 12.57 5.17 7.16
C ALA A 34 13.40 6.47 7.25
N GLU A 35 12.81 7.62 6.94
CA GLU A 35 13.48 8.92 7.07
C GLU A 35 13.85 9.24 8.53
N LEU A 36 12.99 8.91 9.51
CA LEU A 36 13.30 9.12 10.92
C LEU A 36 14.48 8.26 11.38
N LEU A 37 14.54 7.00 10.93
CA LEU A 37 15.67 6.10 11.24
C LEU A 37 16.96 6.55 10.55
N GLU A 38 16.88 7.05 9.31
CA GLU A 38 18.04 7.58 8.61
C GLU A 38 18.58 8.85 9.27
N LYS A 39 17.70 9.82 9.56
CA LYS A 39 18.10 11.15 10.06
C LYS A 39 18.46 11.17 11.53
N ARG A 40 17.85 10.30 12.35
CA ARG A 40 17.97 10.34 13.82
C ARG A 40 18.35 8.99 14.42
N GLY A 41 18.69 7.98 13.62
CA GLY A 41 18.89 6.61 14.09
C GLY A 41 19.92 6.48 15.22
N GLU A 42 20.98 7.28 15.21
CA GLU A 42 22.01 7.30 16.26
C GLU A 42 21.56 7.96 17.56
N GLU A 43 20.53 8.81 17.50
CA GLU A 43 19.93 9.50 18.66
C GLU A 43 18.82 8.67 19.31
N LEU A 44 18.34 7.62 18.64
CA LEU A 44 17.27 6.77 19.15
C LEU A 44 17.79 5.77 20.17
N THR A 45 17.05 5.60 21.26
CA THR A 45 17.26 4.46 22.15
C THR A 45 16.96 3.14 21.40
N PRO A 46 17.54 2.01 21.84
CA PRO A 46 17.24 0.70 21.24
C PRO A 46 15.74 0.39 21.18
N THR A 47 14.98 0.76 22.21
CA THR A 47 13.53 0.56 22.25
C THR A 47 12.79 1.39 21.20
N GLN A 48 13.12 2.68 21.05
CA GLN A 48 12.50 3.54 20.04
C GLN A 48 12.84 3.07 18.62
N ARG A 49 14.10 2.66 18.40
CA ARG A 49 14.53 2.10 17.13
C ARG A 49 13.74 0.84 16.78
N GLN A 50 13.51 -0.04 17.76
CA GLN A 50 12.71 -1.24 17.59
C GLN A 50 11.24 -0.91 17.28
N GLU A 51 10.63 0.03 17.99
CA GLU A 51 9.26 0.48 17.72
C GLU A 51 9.10 1.00 16.28
N TYR A 52 10.08 1.77 15.79
CA TYR A 52 10.03 2.32 14.43
C TYR A 52 10.14 1.21 13.37
N ILE A 53 10.99 0.21 13.62
CA ILE A 53 11.12 -0.97 12.75
C ILE A 53 9.83 -1.79 12.74
N GLU A 54 9.16 -1.94 13.88
CA GLU A 54 7.86 -2.64 13.96
C GLU A 54 6.78 -1.91 13.17
N ARG A 55 6.74 -0.57 13.25
CA ARG A 55 5.79 0.25 12.47
C ARG A 55 6.05 0.16 10.97
N LEU A 56 7.32 0.12 10.56
CA LEU A 56 7.73 -0.16 9.18
C LEU A 56 7.25 -1.53 8.70
N ALA A 57 7.49 -2.58 9.50
CA ALA A 57 7.12 -3.94 9.15
C ALA A 57 5.60 -4.11 9.04
N ALA A 58 4.84 -3.49 9.96
CA ALA A 58 3.38 -3.51 9.92
C ALA A 58 2.83 -2.83 8.65
N ALA A 59 3.33 -1.64 8.32
CA ALA A 59 2.90 -0.92 7.12
C ALA A 59 3.29 -1.66 5.81
N ALA A 60 4.48 -2.28 5.78
CA ALA A 60 4.88 -3.12 4.66
C ALA A 60 4.00 -4.37 4.50
N ALA A 61 3.58 -4.99 5.61
CA ALA A 61 2.63 -6.10 5.59
C ALA A 61 1.26 -5.65 5.08
N GLU A 62 0.75 -4.49 5.51
CA GLU A 62 -0.50 -3.92 5.01
C GLU A 62 -0.47 -3.68 3.49
N ILE A 63 0.63 -3.13 2.96
CA ILE A 63 0.82 -2.97 1.51
C ILE A 63 0.71 -4.31 0.78
N ARG A 64 1.38 -5.35 1.29
CA ARG A 64 1.32 -6.69 0.68
C ARG A 64 -0.13 -7.21 0.69
N ASP A 65 -0.83 -7.08 1.80
CA ASP A 65 -2.18 -7.60 1.97
C ASP A 65 -3.18 -6.89 1.03
N LEU A 66 -3.04 -5.57 0.83
CA LEU A 66 -3.81 -4.80 -0.16
C LEU A 66 -3.56 -5.28 -1.60
N LEU A 67 -2.29 -5.53 -1.95
CA LEU A 67 -1.92 -6.02 -3.28
C LEU A 67 -2.44 -7.45 -3.54
N ASP A 68 -2.38 -8.31 -2.53
CA ASP A 68 -2.88 -9.68 -2.61
C ASP A 68 -4.41 -9.72 -2.72
N ALA A 69 -5.13 -8.86 -1.99
CA ALA A 69 -6.58 -8.72 -2.10
C ALA A 69 -7.01 -8.31 -3.52
N GLU A 70 -6.33 -7.31 -4.12
CA GLU A 70 -6.60 -6.89 -5.50
C GLU A 70 -6.27 -7.96 -6.53
N ARG A 71 -5.21 -8.75 -6.30
CA ARG A 71 -4.89 -9.89 -7.17
C ARG A 71 -5.95 -10.97 -7.09
N ALA A 72 -6.43 -11.30 -5.88
CA ALA A 72 -7.48 -12.29 -5.67
C ALA A 72 -8.81 -11.86 -6.30
N GLY A 73 -9.18 -10.57 -6.16
CA GLY A 73 -10.37 -10.00 -6.81
C GLY A 73 -10.34 -10.14 -8.33
N ARG A 74 -9.18 -9.95 -8.96
CA ARG A 74 -9.00 -10.14 -10.42
C ARG A 74 -9.15 -11.60 -10.87
N VAL A 75 -8.72 -12.57 -10.06
CA VAL A 75 -8.85 -14.00 -10.38
C VAL A 75 -10.32 -14.43 -10.30
N SER A 76 -11.05 -13.94 -9.29
CA SER A 76 -12.48 -14.25 -9.12
C SER A 76 -13.36 -13.69 -10.24
N GLY A 77 -13.03 -12.49 -10.77
CA GLY A 77 -13.80 -11.86 -11.85
C GLY A 77 -13.61 -12.48 -13.25
N ARG A 78 -12.66 -13.42 -13.42
CA ARG A 78 -12.37 -14.08 -14.72
C ARG A 78 -13.00 -15.46 -14.86
N ALA A 79 -13.69 -15.94 -13.81
CA ALA A 79 -14.29 -17.27 -13.72
C ALA A 79 -15.83 -17.28 -13.85
N GLY A 80 -16.45 -16.13 -14.17
CA GLY A 80 -17.88 -16.00 -14.48
C GLY A 80 -18.07 -15.41 -15.87
#